data_AF-A0A7W6RND8-F1
#
_entry.id   AF-A0A7W6RND8-F1
#
_cell.length_a   1.000
_cell.length_b   1.000
_cell.length_c   1.000
_cell.angle_alpha   90.00
_cell.angle_beta   90.00
_cell.angle_gamma   90.00
#
_symmetry.space_group_name_H-M   'P 1'
#
loop_
_entity.id
_entity.type
_entity.pdbx_description
1 polymer ?
#
loop_
_entity_poly.entity_id
_entity_poly.type
_entity_poly.pdbx_seq_one_letter_code
_entity_poly.pdbx_strand_id
1 'polypeptide(L)'
;MSVGTAGPPPLAACAWEMALASLVLIPVAWAVDGPRTTIDWTPELVLLILYFGPVATSFCFVVSAEVGRRISVFAMSNLTLGVPIIGTSASVAFLGERLSLGSLAGFLLIISGVVIAPWAVKRKA
;
A
#
# COMPACT_ATOMS: atom_id res chain seq x y z
N MET A 1 36.73 16.96 4.80
CA MET A 1 36.06 16.16 3.77
C MET A 1 35.67 14.83 4.41
N SER A 2 34.55 14.78 5.13
CA SER A 2 34.08 13.54 5.74
C SER A 2 32.56 13.53 5.87
N VAL A 3 32.05 12.31 5.70
CA VAL A 3 30.69 11.81 5.99
C VAL A 3 29.62 12.12 4.94
N GLY A 4 29.52 11.21 3.97
CA GLY A 4 28.35 11.04 3.12
C GLY A 4 28.14 9.56 2.83
N THR A 5 27.83 8.76 3.86
CA THR A 5 27.33 7.39 3.64
C THR A 5 25.93 7.52 3.06
N ALA A 6 25.86 7.67 1.73
CA ALA A 6 24.62 7.48 1.00
C ALA A 6 24.13 6.07 1.37
N GLY A 7 23.00 5.98 2.08
CA GLY A 7 22.36 4.70 2.36
C GLY A 7 22.09 3.93 1.06
N PRO A 8 21.81 2.61 1.15
CA PRO A 8 21.54 1.81 -0.03
C PRO A 8 20.46 2.47 -0.90
N PRO A 9 20.57 2.39 -2.24
CA PRO A 9 19.57 2.94 -3.13
C PRO A 9 18.18 2.38 -2.74
N PRO A 10 17.10 3.18 -2.80
CA PRO A 10 15.76 2.81 -2.33
C PRO A 10 15.31 1.44 -2.85
N LEU A 11 15.64 1.15 -4.12
CA LEU A 11 15.37 -0.13 -4.75
C LEU A 11 16.00 -1.32 -4.00
N ALA A 12 17.26 -1.19 -3.57
CA ALA A 12 17.96 -2.25 -2.85
C ALA A 12 17.40 -2.45 -1.43
N ALA A 13 17.06 -1.35 -0.74
CA ALA A 13 16.40 -1.42 0.57
C ALA A 13 15.01 -2.08 0.46
N CYS A 14 14.21 -1.66 -0.51
CA CYS A 14 12.88 -2.24 -0.77
C CYS A 14 12.96 -3.72 -1.13
N ALA A 15 13.92 -4.12 -1.97
CA ALA A 15 14.11 -5.53 -2.33
C ALA A 15 14.40 -6.39 -1.09
N TRP A 16 15.22 -5.89 -0.16
CA TRP A 16 15.51 -6.59 1.09
C TRP A 16 14.31 -6.66 2.03
N GLU A 17 13.55 -5.57 2.17
CA GLU A 17 12.31 -5.55 2.96
C GLU A 17 11.26 -6.52 2.41
N MET A 18 11.09 -6.60 1.10
CA MET A 18 10.18 -7.55 0.46
C MET A 18 10.65 -9.01 0.61
N ALA A 19 11.97 -9.25 0.59
CA ALA A 19 12.53 -10.57 0.86
C ALA A 19 12.28 -11.02 2.31
N LEU A 20 12.50 -10.12 3.27
CA LEU A 20 12.19 -10.36 4.68
C LEU A 20 10.69 -10.58 4.90
N ALA A 21 9.85 -9.75 4.28
CA ALA A 21 8.40 -9.91 4.33
C ALA A 21 7.97 -11.28 3.78
N SER A 22 8.55 -11.72 2.66
CA SER A 22 8.28 -13.05 2.09
C SER A 22 8.73 -14.17 3.02
N LEU A 23 9.90 -14.04 3.66
CA LEU A 23 10.42 -15.02 4.61
C LEU A 23 9.49 -15.18 5.82
N VAL A 24 8.82 -14.11 6.26
CA VAL A 24 7.84 -14.15 7.36
C VAL A 24 6.47 -14.63 6.88
N LEU A 25 6.01 -14.16 5.73
CA LEU A 25 4.66 -14.46 5.23
C LEU A 25 4.51 -15.90 4.73
N ILE A 26 5.56 -16.53 4.18
CA ILE A 26 5.49 -17.92 3.71
C ILE A 26 5.17 -18.90 4.85
N PRO A 27 5.88 -18.91 6.00
CA PRO A 27 5.53 -19.73 7.14
C PRO A 27 4.14 -19.42 7.71
N VAL A 28 3.76 -18.15 7.76
CA VAL A 28 2.44 -17.73 8.27
C VAL A 28 1.33 -18.24 7.36
N ALA A 29 1.47 -18.07 6.04
CA ALA A 29 0.54 -18.62 5.06
C ALA A 29 0.46 -20.15 5.18
N TRP A 30 1.59 -20.83 5.37
CA TRP A 30 1.60 -22.27 5.56
C TRP A 30 0.87 -22.72 6.85
N ALA A 31 1.00 -21.96 7.94
CA ALA A 31 0.35 -22.27 9.21
C ALA A 31 -1.17 -21.93 9.21
N VAL A 32 -1.59 -20.88 8.50
CA VAL A 32 -2.98 -20.40 8.48
C VAL A 32 -3.80 -21.07 7.38
N ASP A 33 -3.29 -21.11 6.15
CA ASP A 33 -4.00 -21.65 4.98
C ASP A 33 -3.70 -23.14 4.75
N GLY A 34 -2.68 -23.68 5.43
CA GLY A 34 -2.20 -25.05 5.24
C GLY A 34 -1.30 -25.22 4.00
N PRO A 35 -0.67 -26.39 3.83
CA PRO A 35 0.07 -26.70 2.61
C PRO A 35 -0.89 -26.77 1.44
N ARG A 36 -0.79 -25.84 0.48
CA ARG A 36 -1.42 -26.02 -0.82
C ARG A 36 -0.70 -27.14 -1.56
N THR A 37 -1.32 -28.31 -1.62
CA THR A 37 -0.79 -29.50 -2.30
C THR A 37 -0.92 -29.41 -3.82
N THR A 38 -1.80 -28.54 -4.32
CA THR A 38 -2.02 -28.30 -5.74
C THR A 38 -2.22 -26.79 -5.99
N ILE A 39 -1.59 -26.29 -7.06
CA ILE A 39 -1.78 -24.93 -7.56
C ILE A 39 -2.38 -25.08 -8.96
N ASP A 40 -3.61 -24.62 -9.13
CA ASP A 40 -4.28 -24.58 -10.43
C ASP A 40 -3.72 -23.41 -11.24
N TRP A 41 -2.69 -23.68 -12.04
CA TRP A 41 -2.06 -22.70 -12.90
C TRP A 41 -2.97 -22.34 -14.07
N THR A 42 -3.78 -21.30 -13.89
CA THR A 42 -4.58 -20.70 -14.96
C THR A 42 -3.91 -19.44 -15.52
N PRO A 43 -4.17 -19.07 -16.79
CA PRO A 43 -3.68 -17.80 -17.35
C PRO A 43 -4.09 -16.59 -16.51
N GLU A 44 -5.31 -16.60 -15.95
CA GLU A 44 -5.82 -15.56 -15.06
C GLU A 44 -4.99 -15.46 -13.77
N LEU A 45 -4.64 -16.59 -13.15
CA LEU A 45 -3.78 -16.61 -11.97
C LEU A 45 -2.40 -16.02 -12.28
N VAL A 46 -1.82 -16.38 -13.42
CA VAL A 46 -0.51 -15.84 -13.84
C VAL A 46 -0.59 -14.33 -14.04
N LEU A 47 -1.64 -13.84 -14.71
CA LEU A 47 -1.86 -12.41 -14.89
C LEU A 47 -2.06 -11.68 -13.56
N LEU A 48 -2.80 -12.28 -12.62
CA LEU A 48 -2.99 -11.73 -11.29
C LEU A 48 -1.65 -11.67 -10.54
N ILE A 49 -0.82 -12.71 -10.58
CA ILE A 49 0.51 -12.70 -9.96
C ILE A 49 1.40 -11.60 -10.57
N LEU A 50 1.42 -11.48 -11.89
CA LEU A 50 2.21 -10.47 -12.60
C LEU A 50 1.72 -9.04 -12.36
N TYR A 51 0.42 -8.85 -12.19
CA TYR A 51 -0.15 -7.56 -11.82
C TYR A 51 0.13 -7.24 -10.35
N PHE A 52 -0.24 -8.13 -9.43
CA PHE A 52 -0.15 -7.84 -7.99
C PHE A 52 1.30 -7.77 -7.50
N GLY A 53 2.17 -8.68 -7.93
CA GLY A 53 3.55 -8.72 -7.45
C GLY A 53 4.36 -7.52 -7.97
N PRO A 54 4.83 -7.54 -9.22
CA PRO A 54 5.64 -6.45 -9.78
C PRO A 54 4.96 -5.08 -9.81
N VAL A 55 3.73 -5.00 -10.32
CA VAL A 55 3.10 -3.71 -10.68
C VAL A 55 2.44 -3.07 -9.47
N ALA A 56 1.47 -3.75 -8.85
CA ALA A 56 0.70 -3.17 -7.76
C ALA A 56 1.52 -3.07 -6.46
N THR A 57 2.37 -4.06 -6.18
CA THR A 57 3.15 -4.10 -4.93
C THR A 57 4.54 -3.51 -5.12
N SER A 58 5.43 -4.14 -5.89
CA SER A 58 6.85 -3.76 -5.91
C SER A 58 7.08 -2.34 -6.42
N PHE A 59 6.48 -1.96 -7.55
CA PHE A 59 6.62 -0.62 -8.10
C PHE A 59 6.06 0.46 -7.16
N CYS A 60 4.82 0.29 -6.69
CA CYS A 60 4.20 1.23 -5.75
C CYS A 60 4.97 1.32 -4.44
N PHE A 61 5.51 0.21 -3.94
CA PHE A 61 6.31 0.18 -2.71
C PHE A 61 7.63 0.95 -2.87
N VAL A 62 8.35 0.76 -3.97
CA VAL A 62 9.57 1.54 -4.26
C VAL A 62 9.26 3.03 -4.40
N VAL A 63 8.20 3.38 -5.12
CA VAL A 63 7.75 4.78 -5.25
C VAL A 63 7.38 5.36 -3.88
N SER A 64 6.64 4.60 -3.07
CA SER A 64 6.24 4.97 -1.71
C SER A 64 7.46 5.21 -0.82
N ALA A 65 8.45 4.33 -0.86
CA ALA A 65 9.70 4.46 -0.11
C ALA A 65 10.50 5.69 -0.57
N GLU A 66 10.58 5.93 -1.88
CA GLU A 66 11.31 7.07 -2.43
C GLU A 66 10.64 8.42 -2.09
N VAL A 67 9.32 8.50 -2.22
CA VAL A 67 8.55 9.69 -1.84
C VAL A 67 8.59 9.89 -0.33
N GLY A 68 8.45 8.83 0.46
CA GLY A 68 8.45 8.87 1.92
C GLY A 68 9.74 9.45 2.51
N ARG A 69 10.88 9.30 1.82
CA ARG A 69 12.16 9.92 2.22
C ARG A 69 12.19 11.44 2.01
N ARG A 70 11.29 11.98 1.19
CA ARG A 70 11.26 13.39 0.77
C ARG A 70 10.17 14.20 1.46
N ILE A 71 9.25 13.55 2.18
CA ILE A 71 8.13 14.19 2.87
C ILE A 71 8.08 13.79 4.34
N SER A 72 7.32 14.55 5.14
CA SER A 72 7.12 14.20 6.55
C SER A 72 6.32 12.91 6.72
N VAL A 73 6.52 12.23 7.85
CA VAL A 73 5.73 11.03 8.23
C VAL A 73 4.23 11.34 8.25
N PHE A 74 3.85 12.53 8.70
CA PHE A 74 2.46 12.99 8.69
C PHE A 74 1.89 13.09 7.26
N ALA A 75 2.64 13.70 6.33
CA ALA A 75 2.22 13.79 4.93
C ALA A 75 2.13 12.39 4.30
N MET A 76 3.07 11.50 4.58
CA MET A 76 3.06 10.13 4.08
C MET A 76 1.85 9.34 4.59
N SER A 77 1.56 9.43 5.90
CA SER A 77 0.36 8.81 6.49
C SER A 77 -0.95 9.37 5.90
N ASN A 78 -0.98 10.64 5.53
CA ASN A 78 -2.15 11.22 4.89
C ASN A 78 -2.30 10.76 3.43
N LEU A 79 -1.19 10.54 2.72
CA LEU A 79 -1.20 10.00 1.36
C LEU A 79 -1.72 8.55 1.32
N THR A 80 -1.38 7.71 2.29
CA THR A 80 -1.86 6.32 2.32
C THR A 80 -3.37 6.22 2.54
N LEU A 81 -3.99 7.19 3.21
CA LEU A 81 -5.46 7.31 3.28
C LEU A 81 -6.11 7.64 1.92
N GLY A 82 -5.34 8.10 0.94
CA GLY A 82 -5.80 8.27 -0.44
C GLY A 82 -6.15 6.93 -1.11
N VAL A 83 -5.49 5.84 -0.74
CA VAL A 83 -5.72 4.49 -1.30
C VAL A 83 -7.18 4.04 -1.13
N PRO A 84 -7.76 4.01 0.09
CA PRO A 84 -9.17 3.66 0.25
C PRO A 84 -10.11 4.68 -0.39
N ILE A 85 -9.74 5.97 -0.45
CA ILE A 85 -10.59 6.97 -1.13
C ILE A 85 -10.74 6.63 -2.62
N ILE A 86 -9.61 6.40 -3.30
CA ILE A 86 -9.59 6.07 -4.73
C ILE A 86 -10.21 4.70 -4.96
N GLY A 87 -9.86 3.69 -4.15
CA GLY A 87 -10.36 2.33 -4.26
C GLY A 87 -11.88 2.27 -4.12
N THR A 88 -12.44 2.85 -3.07
CA THR A 88 -13.90 2.88 -2.86
C THR A 88 -14.61 3.69 -3.95
N SER A 89 -14.05 4.84 -4.37
CA SER A 89 -14.65 5.64 -5.44
C SER A 89 -14.67 4.87 -6.77
N ALA A 90 -13.57 4.19 -7.11
CA ALA A 90 -13.47 3.36 -8.31
C ALA A 90 -14.43 2.16 -8.24
N SER A 91 -14.55 1.49 -7.09
CA SER A 91 -15.53 0.44 -6.84
C SER A 91 -16.96 0.89 -7.14
N VAL A 92 -17.37 2.04 -6.61
CA VAL A 92 -18.71 2.58 -6.86
C VAL A 92 -18.90 2.98 -8.32
N ALA A 93 -17.89 3.62 -8.93
CA ALA A 93 -17.99 4.15 -10.30
C ALA A 93 -17.94 3.06 -11.38
N PHE A 94 -17.08 2.05 -11.24
CA PHE A 94 -16.84 1.04 -12.27
C PHE A 94 -17.57 -0.28 -12.01
N LEU A 95 -17.71 -0.69 -10.75
CA LEU A 95 -18.37 -1.95 -10.38
C LEU A 95 -19.84 -1.74 -9.97
N GLY A 96 -20.28 -0.48 -9.78
CA GLY A 96 -21.64 -0.16 -9.36
C GLY A 96 -21.96 -0.61 -7.94
N GLU A 97 -20.93 -0.81 -7.10
CA GLU A 97 -21.12 -1.27 -5.72
C GLU A 97 -21.94 -0.27 -4.90
N ARG A 98 -22.94 -0.78 -4.18
CA ARG A 98 -23.74 0.02 -3.26
C ARG A 98 -23.07 0.01 -1.89
N LEU A 99 -22.63 1.17 -1.43
CA LEU A 99 -22.06 1.31 -0.10
C LEU A 99 -23.13 1.10 0.97
N SER A 100 -22.86 0.19 1.90
CA SER A 100 -23.66 0.08 3.13
C SER A 100 -23.53 1.37 3.96
N LEU A 101 -24.46 1.62 4.88
CA LEU A 101 -24.37 2.77 5.79
C LEU A 101 -23.06 2.78 6.60
N GLY A 102 -22.58 1.60 7.03
CA GLY A 102 -21.32 1.48 7.75
C GLY A 102 -20.10 1.82 6.88
N SER A 103 -20.07 1.31 5.65
CA SER A 103 -19.00 1.60 4.69
C SER A 103 -18.98 3.07 4.31
N LEU A 104 -20.16 3.69 4.13
CA LEU A 104 -20.28 5.12 3.85
C LEU A 104 -19.79 5.96 5.02
N ALA A 105 -20.17 5.62 6.26
CA ALA A 105 -19.70 6.31 7.45
C ALA A 105 -18.17 6.22 7.58
N GLY A 106 -17.59 5.04 7.40
CA GLY A 106 -16.13 4.85 7.37
C GLY A 106 -15.44 5.67 6.28
N PHE A 107 -16.00 5.69 5.07
CA PHE A 107 -15.49 6.47 3.95
C PHE A 107 -15.51 7.97 4.24
N LEU A 108 -16.60 8.50 4.81
CA LEU A 108 -16.70 9.90 5.22
C LEU A 108 -15.69 10.23 6.33
N LEU A 109 -15.46 9.31 7.29
CA LEU A 109 -14.43 9.49 8.31
C LEU A 109 -13.03 9.60 7.70
N ILE A 110 -12.69 8.75 6.73
CA ILE A 110 -11.41 8.82 6.01
C ILE A 110 -11.26 10.17 5.31
N ILE A 111 -12.27 10.61 4.55
CA ILE A 111 -12.27 11.92 3.88
C ILE A 111 -12.08 13.05 4.89
N SER A 112 -12.80 13.00 6.01
CA SER A 112 -12.69 14.02 7.05
C SER A 112 -11.27 14.08 7.63
N GLY A 113 -10.63 12.94 7.90
CA GLY A 113 -9.25 12.88 8.36
C GLY A 113 -8.28 13.51 7.36
N VAL A 114 -8.41 13.15 6.08
CA VAL A 114 -7.54 13.64 4.99
C VAL A 114 -7.65 15.14 4.77
N VAL A 115 -8.83 15.72 4.97
CA VAL A 115 -9.08 17.16 4.80
C VAL A 115 -8.72 17.95 6.05
N ILE A 116 -9.18 17.50 7.22
CA ILE A 116 -9.05 18.24 8.47
C ILE A 116 -7.61 18.23 8.96
N ALA A 117 -6.90 17.10 8.87
CA ALA A 117 -5.58 16.98 9.48
C ALA A 117 -4.55 17.94 8.84
N PRO A 118 -4.39 18.01 7.50
CA PRO A 118 -3.48 18.98 6.89
C PRO A 118 -3.92 20.44 7.11
N TRP A 119 -5.23 20.70 7.14
CA TRP A 119 -5.78 22.03 7.40
C TRP A 119 -5.44 22.52 8.83
N ALA A 120 -5.55 21.64 9.82
CA ALA A 120 -5.21 21.94 11.20
C ALA A 120 -3.71 22.22 11.36
N VAL A 121 -2.85 21.49 10.64
CA VAL A 121 -1.40 21.74 10.62
C VAL A 121 -1.08 23.11 10.03
N LYS A 122 -1.70 23.47 8.89
CA LYS A 122 -1.53 24.80 8.28
C LYS A 122 -1.98 25.95 9.17
N ARG A 123 -3.00 25.74 10.02
CA ARG A 123 -3.49 26.76 10.97
C ARG A 123 -2.56 27.00 12.16
N LYS A 124 -1.70 26.04 12.49
CA LYS A 124 -0.77 26.13 13.64
C LYS A 124 0.63 26.63 13.25
N ALA A 125 0.95 26.64 11.97
CA ALA A 125 2.19 27.17 11.41
C ALA A 125 2.04 28.67 11.08
#